data_AF-A0A2R6LH16-F1
#
_entry.id   AF-A0A2R6LH16-F1
#
_cell.length_a   1.000
_cell.length_b   1.000
_cell.length_c   1.000
_cell.angle_alpha   90.00
_cell.angle_beta   90.00
_cell.angle_gamma   90.00
#
_symmetry.space_group_name_H-M   'P 1'
#
loop_
_entity.id
_entity.type
_entity.pdbx_description
1 polymer ?
#
loop_
_entity_poly.entity_id
_entity_poly.type
_entity_poly.pdbx_seq_one_letter_code
_entity_poly.pdbx_strand_id
1 'polypeptide(L)' 'MRYVKVSVIPTEGDIDPVANAIEAHPSLTRESILHISRLNDGTVVLLSQIRGDEEALDSLLASSDEVLFYDV' A
#
# COMPACT_ATOMS: atom_id res chain seq x y z
N MET A 1 -2.72 -5.85 25.91
CA MET A 1 -3.02 -6.09 24.47
C MET A 1 -2.05 -7.14 23.95
N ARG A 2 -2.52 -8.10 23.15
CA ARG A 2 -1.64 -9.11 22.51
C ARG A 2 -1.37 -8.64 21.08
N TYR A 3 -0.11 -8.39 20.76
CA TYR A 3 0.30 -8.11 19.38
C TYR A 3 0.58 -9.43 18.68
N VAL A 4 0.02 -9.62 17.50
CA VAL A 4 0.30 -10.78 16.65
C VAL A 4 1.08 -10.28 15.45
N LYS A 5 2.19 -10.95 15.14
CA LYS A 5 2.89 -10.76 13.88
C LYS A 5 2.27 -11.70 12.86
N VAL A 6 1.65 -11.13 11.82
CA VAL A 6 1.08 -11.88 10.69
C VAL A 6 1.99 -11.65 9.49
N SER A 7 2.26 -12.71 8.73
CA SER A 7 2.88 -12.63 7.41
C SER A 7 1.90 -13.22 6.42
N VAL A 8 1.56 -12.44 5.40
CA VAL A 8 0.69 -12.86 4.30
C VAL A 8 1.56 -12.82 3.05
N ILE A 9 1.64 -13.93 2.34
CA ILE A 9 2.37 -14.04 1.07
C ILE A 9 1.33 -14.51 0.05
N PRO A 10 0.93 -13.65 -0.90
CA PRO A 10 0.02 -14.04 -1.97
C PRO A 10 0.64 -15.18 -2.78
N THR A 11 -0.13 -16.22 -3.08
CA THR A 11 0.32 -17.27 -4.01
C THR A 11 0.13 -16.84 -5.46
N GLU A 12 -0.82 -15.94 -5.72
CA GLU A 12 -1.13 -15.34 -7.02
C GLU A 12 -1.59 -13.88 -6.80
N GLY A 13 -1.25 -12.99 -7.73
CA GLY A 13 -1.61 -11.56 -7.67
C GLY A 13 -0.84 -10.76 -6.62
N ASP A 14 -1.26 -9.52 -6.40
CA ASP A 14 -0.77 -8.64 -5.34
C ASP A 14 -1.92 -8.22 -4.42
N ILE A 15 -1.60 -7.97 -3.15
CA ILE A 15 -2.56 -7.42 -2.17
C ILE A 15 -2.59 -5.89 -2.24
N ASP A 16 -1.44 -5.30 -2.57
CA ASP A 16 -1.27 -3.87 -2.74
C ASP A 16 -0.44 -3.66 -4.02
N PRO A 17 -1.08 -3.26 -5.13
CA PRO A 17 -0.45 -3.22 -6.44
C PRO A 17 0.73 -2.23 -6.53
N VAL A 18 0.81 -1.27 -5.61
CA VAL A 18 1.90 -0.29 -5.55
C VAL A 18 2.95 -0.63 -4.48
N ALA A 19 2.80 -1.74 -3.75
CA ALA A 19 3.70 -2.10 -2.66
C ALA A 19 5.15 -2.24 -3.13
N ASN A 20 5.37 -3.00 -4.20
CA ASN A 20 6.72 -3.23 -4.73
C ASN A 20 7.36 -1.92 -5.22
N ALA A 21 6.58 -1.01 -5.82
CA ALA A 21 7.07 0.27 -6.28
C ALA A 21 7.48 1.16 -5.10
N ILE A 22 6.68 1.19 -4.02
CA ILE A 22 6.99 1.93 -2.79
C ILE A 22 8.24 1.35 -2.11
N GLU A 23 8.36 0.02 -2.02
CA GLU A 23 9.52 -0.64 -1.42
C GLU A 23 10.81 -0.46 -2.24
N ALA A 24 10.70 -0.34 -3.56
CA ALA A 24 11.83 -0.07 -4.44
C ALA A 24 12.24 1.41 -4.46
N HIS A 25 11.39 2.32 -4.02
CA HIS A 25 11.66 3.76 -4.09
C HIS A 25 12.61 4.19 -2.95
N PRO A 26 13.78 4.79 -3.26
CA PRO A 26 14.82 5.03 -2.26
C PRO A 26 14.45 6.07 -1.18
N SER A 27 13.49 6.95 -1.47
CA SER A 27 13.01 7.96 -0.53
C SER A 27 11.77 7.55 0.26
N LEU A 28 11.20 6.36 0.00
CA LEU A 28 9.97 5.91 0.66
C LEU A 28 10.25 4.71 1.57
N THR A 29 9.49 4.62 2.65
CA THR A 29 9.50 3.46 3.54
C THR A 29 8.10 3.26 4.08
N ARG A 30 7.49 2.09 3.85
CA ARG A 30 6.24 1.71 4.50
C ARG A 30 6.52 1.28 5.94
N GLU A 31 6.00 2.04 6.89
CA GLU A 31 6.19 1.80 8.33
C GLU A 31 5.15 0.80 8.85
N SER A 32 3.89 0.95 8.42
CA SER A 32 2.82 0.06 8.86
C SER A 32 1.64 0.03 7.90
N ILE A 33 0.93 -1.09 7.90
CA ILE A 33 -0.43 -1.20 7.37
C ILE A 33 -1.37 -1.12 8.57
N LEU A 34 -2.19 -0.09 8.62
CA LEU A 34 -3.11 0.18 9.73
C LEU A 34 -4.48 -0.45 9.48
N HIS A 35 -4.90 -0.47 8.21
CA HIS A 35 -6.17 -1.06 7.82
C HIS A 35 -6.09 -1.62 6.39
N ILE A 36 -6.70 -2.78 6.18
CA ILE A 36 -6.93 -3.33 4.86
C ILE A 36 -8.33 -3.94 4.82
N SER A 37 -9.12 -3.59 3.80
CA SER A 37 -10.48 -4.11 3.62
C SER A 37 -10.74 -4.37 2.13
N ARG A 38 -11.12 -5.60 1.81
CA ARG A 38 -11.57 -5.96 0.46
C ARG A 38 -13.06 -5.70 0.33
N LEU A 39 -13.44 -4.94 -0.69
CA LEU A 39 -14.82 -4.63 -1.00
C LEU A 39 -15.46 -5.73 -1.85
N ASN A 40 -16.79 -5.70 -1.99
CA ASN A 40 -17.55 -6.74 -2.69
C ASN A 40 -17.46 -6.65 -4.22
N ASP A 41 -16.95 -5.53 -4.74
CA ASP A 41 -16.72 -5.27 -6.16
C ASP A 41 -15.31 -5.71 -6.62
N GLY A 42 -14.51 -6.28 -5.71
CA GLY A 42 -13.15 -6.73 -5.99
C GLY A 42 -12.07 -5.69 -5.75
N THR A 43 -12.42 -4.46 -5.36
CA THR A 43 -11.46 -3.42 -4.98
C THR A 43 -11.02 -3.56 -3.51
N VAL A 44 -9.99 -2.83 -3.12
CA VAL A 44 -9.43 -2.84 -1.76
C VAL A 44 -9.25 -1.40 -1.29
N VAL A 45 -9.57 -1.15 -0.01
CA VAL A 45 -9.18 0.07 0.69
C VAL A 45 -8.01 -0.27 1.62
N LEU A 46 -6.94 0.51 1.50
CA LEU A 46 -5.72 0.38 2.29
C LEU A 46 -5.43 1.70 3.01
N LEU A 47 -5.21 1.62 4.32
CA LEU A 47 -4.65 2.71 5.11
C LEU A 47 -3.27 2.27 5.60
N SER A 48 -2.23 2.98 5.18
CA SER A 48 -0.85 2.71 5.58
C SER A 48 -0.14 3.97 6.02
N GLN A 49 0.84 3.81 6.91
CA GLN A 49 1.78 4.87 7.25
C GLN A 49 3.03 4.71 6.39
N ILE A 50 3.37 5.76 5.65
CA ILE A 50 4.57 5.84 4.82
C ILE A 50 5.41 7.00 5.34
N ARG A 51 6.72 6.77 5.45
CA ARG A 51 7.71 7.81 5.76
C ARG A 51 8.53 8.06 4.51
N GLY A 52 8.68 9.33 4.14
CA GLY A 52 9.47 9.67 2.96
C GLY A 52 9.12 11.01 2.35
N ASP A 53 9.39 11.11 1.05
CA ASP A 53 9.04 12.25 0.20
C ASP A 53 7.59 12.15 -0.29
N GLU A 54 6.77 13.12 0.09
CA GLU A 54 5.34 13.21 -0.24
C GLU A 54 5.11 13.36 -1.75
N GLU A 55 5.89 14.20 -2.45
CA GLU A 55 5.73 14.40 -3.91
C GLU A 55 6.07 13.14 -4.69
N ALA A 56 7.07 12.37 -4.21
CA ALA A 56 7.43 11.09 -4.79
C ALA A 56 6.31 10.05 -4.59
N LEU A 57 5.68 10.02 -3.41
CA LEU A 57 4.56 9.13 -3.14
C LEU A 57 3.34 9.51 -3.99
N ASP A 58 2.98 10.79 -4.04
CA ASP A 58 1.89 11.31 -4.86
C ASP A 58 2.09 10.95 -6.34
N SER A 59 3.28 11.22 -6.89
CA SER A 59 3.62 10.89 -8.28
C SER A 59 3.53 9.39 -8.57
N LEU A 60 3.99 8.56 -7.64
CA LEU A 60 3.94 7.11 -7.77
C LEU A 60 2.49 6.61 -7.79
N LEU A 61 1.66 7.06 -6.86
CA LEU A 61 0.24 6.70 -6.78
C LEU A 61 -0.53 7.21 -8.00
N ALA A 62 -0.30 8.44 -8.42
CA ALA A 62 -0.92 9.05 -9.60
C ALA A 62 -0.58 8.32 -10.91
N SER A 63 0.60 7.69 -10.98
CA SER A 63 1.06 6.97 -12.18
C SER A 63 0.52 5.55 -12.33
N SER A 64 -0.17 5.03 -11.31
CA SER A 64 -0.66 3.65 -11.29
C SER A 64 -2.10 3.56 -11.79
N ASP A 65 -2.32 2.76 -12.83
CA ASP A 65 -3.67 2.47 -13.35
C ASP A 65 -4.51 1.62 -12.38
N GLU A 66 -3.89 1.01 -11.36
CA GLU A 66 -4.57 0.18 -10.37
C GLU A 66 -5.06 0.98 -9.14
N VAL A 67 -4.60 2.23 -8.98
CA VAL A 67 -5.03 3.12 -7.90
C VAL A 67 -6.24 3.92 -8.36
N LEU A 68 -7.42 3.58 -7.81
CA LEU A 68 -8.67 4.25 -8.17
C LEU A 68 -8.84 5.63 -7.51
N PHE A 69 -8.35 5.77 -6.27
CA PHE A 69 -8.40 7.00 -5.48
C PHE A 69 -7.38 6.91 -4.33
N TYR A 70 -6.77 8.03 -3.97
CA TYR A 70 -5.86 8.12 -2.84
C TYR A 70 -5.90 9.53 -2.21
N ASP A 71 -5.38 9.63 -0.99
CA ASP A 71 -5.17 10.85 -0.22
C ASP A 71 -3.90 10.64 0.61
N VAL A 72 -2.92 11.55 0.52
CA VAL A 72 -1.58 11.41 1.12
C VAL A 72 -1.21 12.62 1.97
#